data_AF-A0A2E4W2Q9-F1
#
_entry.id   AF-A0A2E4W2Q9-F1
#
_cell.length_a   1.000
_cell.length_b   1.000
_cell.length_c   1.000
_cell.angle_alpha   90.00
_cell.angle_beta   90.00
_cell.angle_gamma   90.00
#
_symmetry.space_group_name_H-M   'P 1'
#
loop_
_entity.id
_entity.type
_entity.pdbx_description
1 polymer ?
#
loop_
_entity_poly.entity_id
_entity_poly.type
_entity_poly.pdbx_seq_one_letter_code
_entity_poly.pdbx_strand_id
1 'polypeptide(L)'
;MAWGRTRVNSPGLLASFLDSPDDIYGSGADDSVTISGNTTLSSDMFYYDLTVNANITLNTGGYRVFVKNVLTMGSSAVIGLPGGSVATGTLKGGGAASANTTNSLGGNGASATATQITAAAGGAAYYRHPSQAVRGYNVTASATTPTYLEGGAGGTGVGGGVVIVCARYISTSAACTVSATGGAAAGGGVVIFVSSNDETIFNTQTHLTLDVAKGAGGGTDGTAIYLEVD
;
A
#
# COMPACT_ATOMS: atom_id res chain seq x y z
N MET A 1 10.29 14.80 -0.65
CA MET A 1 9.44 14.11 0.33
C MET A 1 10.34 13.17 1.14
N ALA A 2 10.21 13.13 2.46
CA ALA A 2 10.92 12.17 3.31
C ALA A 2 9.93 11.08 3.73
N TRP A 3 10.11 9.86 3.22
CA TRP A 3 9.32 8.70 3.63
C TRP A 3 9.79 8.21 5.01
N GLY A 4 8.91 7.57 5.76
CA GLY A 4 9.34 6.87 6.96
C GLY A 4 10.09 5.58 6.58
N ARG A 5 11.42 5.64 6.43
CA ARG A 5 12.27 4.47 6.14
C ARG A 5 12.43 3.58 7.37
N THR A 6 12.27 2.26 7.20
CA THR A 6 12.71 1.27 8.19
C THR A 6 13.47 0.18 7.46
N ARG A 7 14.72 -0.08 7.88
CA ARG A 7 15.58 -1.16 7.35
C ARG A 7 15.46 -2.40 8.21
N VAL A 8 15.25 -3.55 7.59
CA VAL A 8 15.12 -4.84 8.27
C VAL A 8 15.82 -5.91 7.43
N ASN A 9 16.55 -6.83 8.07
CA ASN A 9 17.17 -7.97 7.37
C ASN A 9 16.09 -8.93 6.84
N SER A 10 16.21 -9.42 5.60
CA SER A 10 15.27 -10.42 5.08
C SER A 10 15.47 -11.79 5.74
N PRO A 11 14.39 -12.43 6.22
CA PRO A 11 14.42 -13.86 6.52
C PRO A 11 14.44 -14.75 5.26
N GLY A 12 14.29 -14.18 4.05
CA GLY A 12 13.96 -14.89 2.80
C GLY A 12 15.07 -15.02 1.74
N LEU A 13 16.34 -14.68 2.01
CA LEU A 13 17.42 -14.78 1.01
C LEU A 13 17.66 -16.22 0.49
N LEU A 14 17.33 -17.24 1.29
CA LEU A 14 17.34 -18.64 0.82
C LEU A 14 16.11 -18.98 -0.03
N ALA A 15 14.96 -18.33 0.23
CA ALA A 15 13.74 -18.54 -0.52
C ALA A 15 13.87 -18.00 -1.96
N SER A 16 14.57 -16.87 -2.13
CA SER A 16 14.91 -16.36 -3.47
C SER A 16 15.83 -17.30 -4.23
N PHE A 17 16.86 -17.85 -3.58
CA PHE A 17 17.79 -18.79 -4.20
C PHE A 17 17.14 -20.10 -4.61
N LEU A 18 16.24 -20.62 -3.77
CA LEU A 18 15.52 -21.87 -4.01
C LEU A 18 14.23 -21.68 -4.83
N ASP A 19 13.95 -20.46 -5.27
CA ASP A 19 12.69 -20.05 -5.90
C ASP A 19 11.44 -20.50 -5.11
N SER A 20 11.55 -20.61 -3.79
CA SER A 20 10.43 -20.97 -2.92
C SER A 20 9.52 -19.76 -2.66
N PRO A 21 8.29 -19.98 -2.17
CA PRO A 21 7.46 -18.89 -1.70
C PRO A 21 8.17 -18.04 -0.63
N ASP A 22 7.96 -16.73 -0.71
CA ASP A 22 8.54 -15.73 0.18
C ASP A 22 7.41 -15.07 1.00
N ASP A 23 7.59 -14.97 2.32
CA ASP A 23 6.58 -14.41 3.23
C ASP A 23 6.33 -12.90 3.01
N ILE A 24 7.25 -12.21 2.35
CA ILE A 24 7.18 -10.77 2.06
C ILE A 24 6.80 -10.54 0.60
N TYR A 25 7.46 -11.22 -0.34
CA TYR A 25 7.30 -10.95 -1.77
C TYR A 25 6.36 -11.92 -2.49
N GLY A 26 5.80 -12.89 -1.77
CA GLY A 26 4.83 -13.83 -2.30
C GLY A 26 5.43 -15.04 -3.00
N SER A 27 4.56 -15.86 -3.57
CA SER A 27 4.93 -17.13 -4.21
C SER A 27 5.43 -16.99 -5.64
N GLY A 28 5.00 -15.96 -6.37
CA GLY A 28 5.19 -15.85 -7.81
C GLY A 28 4.24 -16.75 -8.62
N ALA A 29 3.15 -17.24 -8.03
CA ALA A 29 2.25 -18.21 -8.65
C ALA A 29 1.40 -17.65 -9.80
N ASP A 30 1.29 -16.33 -9.94
CA ASP A 30 0.53 -15.68 -11.01
C ASP A 30 1.39 -15.36 -12.26
N ASP A 31 2.56 -16.00 -12.38
CA ASP A 31 3.52 -15.85 -13.47
C ASP A 31 3.96 -14.40 -13.71
N SER A 32 4.72 -14.17 -14.79
CA SER A 32 5.09 -12.84 -15.25
C SER A 32 3.96 -12.22 -16.07
N VAL A 33 3.43 -11.08 -15.64
CA VAL A 33 2.25 -10.43 -16.24
C VAL A 33 2.55 -9.00 -16.69
N THR A 34 2.01 -8.64 -17.85
CA THR A 34 1.99 -7.26 -18.35
C THR A 34 0.56 -6.71 -18.35
N ILE A 35 0.35 -5.66 -17.56
CA ILE A 35 -0.90 -4.91 -17.51
C ILE A 35 -0.83 -3.79 -18.57
N SER A 36 -1.49 -4.02 -19.70
CA SER A 36 -1.50 -3.12 -20.86
C SER A 36 -2.74 -2.22 -20.96
N GLY A 37 -3.71 -2.42 -20.07
CA GLY A 37 -4.94 -1.66 -19.96
C GLY A 37 -5.35 -1.47 -18.51
N ASN A 38 -6.20 -0.47 -18.23
CA ASN A 38 -6.69 -0.22 -16.88
C ASN A 38 -7.37 -1.48 -16.33
N THR A 39 -6.88 -1.96 -15.18
CA THR A 39 -7.27 -3.25 -14.62
C THR A 39 -7.66 -3.07 -13.16
N THR A 40 -8.70 -3.75 -12.71
CA THR A 40 -9.08 -3.82 -11.30
C THR A 40 -8.91 -5.25 -10.81
N LEU A 41 -8.21 -5.43 -9.70
CA LEU A 41 -8.01 -6.75 -9.09
C LEU A 41 -9.28 -7.24 -8.40
N SER A 42 -9.47 -8.56 -8.38
CA SER A 42 -10.56 -9.25 -7.67
C SER A 42 -10.05 -10.22 -6.59
N SER A 43 -8.74 -10.29 -6.38
CA SER A 43 -8.07 -11.11 -5.36
C SER A 43 -6.68 -10.53 -5.08
N ASP A 44 -6.04 -10.99 -3.99
CA ASP A 44 -4.61 -10.80 -3.82
C ASP A 44 -3.85 -11.44 -4.98
N MET A 45 -2.83 -10.76 -5.48
CA MET A 45 -2.03 -11.22 -6.60
C MET A 45 -0.57 -11.43 -6.20
N PHE A 46 0.02 -12.51 -6.70
CA PHE A 46 1.36 -13.02 -6.40
C PHE A 46 2.15 -13.23 -7.70
N TYR A 47 2.49 -12.14 -8.37
CA TYR A 47 3.21 -12.17 -9.64
C TYR A 47 4.67 -12.61 -9.46
N TYR A 48 5.19 -13.32 -10.45
CA TYR A 48 6.64 -13.54 -10.55
C TYR A 48 7.32 -12.22 -10.94
N ASP A 49 6.98 -11.69 -12.12
CA ASP A 49 7.25 -10.31 -12.53
C ASP A 49 5.94 -9.58 -12.84
N LEU A 50 5.89 -8.28 -12.58
CA LEU A 50 4.76 -7.44 -12.94
C LEU A 50 5.24 -6.24 -13.75
N THR A 51 4.69 -6.05 -14.95
CA THR A 51 4.86 -4.82 -15.72
C THR A 51 3.55 -4.07 -15.79
N VAL A 52 3.53 -2.81 -15.35
CA VAL A 52 2.42 -1.89 -15.58
C VAL A 52 2.83 -0.88 -16.64
N ASN A 53 2.18 -0.93 -17.80
CA ASN A 53 2.54 -0.08 -18.93
C ASN A 53 2.32 1.42 -18.63
N ALA A 54 2.94 2.27 -19.44
CA ALA A 54 2.81 3.71 -19.31
C ALA A 54 1.34 4.16 -19.41
N ASN A 55 0.96 5.12 -18.56
CA ASN A 55 -0.40 5.67 -18.45
C ASN A 55 -1.49 4.65 -18.06
N ILE A 56 -1.10 3.48 -17.54
CA ILE A 56 -2.03 2.46 -17.07
C ILE A 56 -2.22 2.55 -15.57
N THR A 57 -3.48 2.42 -15.14
CA THR A 57 -3.85 2.26 -13.74
C THR A 57 -4.18 0.80 -13.43
N LEU A 58 -3.38 0.19 -12.56
CA LEU A 58 -3.74 -1.02 -11.83
C LEU A 58 -4.46 -0.61 -10.54
N ASN A 59 -5.79 -0.67 -10.58
CA ASN A 59 -6.62 -0.50 -9.40
C ASN A 59 -6.54 -1.76 -8.53
N THR A 60 -6.01 -1.60 -7.32
CA THR A 60 -5.83 -2.72 -6.38
C THR A 60 -7.15 -3.30 -5.86
N GLY A 61 -8.27 -2.59 -5.96
CA GLY A 61 -9.58 -3.11 -5.57
C GLY A 61 -9.69 -3.54 -4.10
N GLY A 62 -8.78 -3.10 -3.22
CA GLY A 62 -8.70 -3.58 -1.83
C GLY A 62 -7.92 -4.87 -1.65
N TYR A 63 -7.10 -5.25 -2.63
CA TYR A 63 -6.25 -6.44 -2.58
C TYR A 63 -4.77 -6.07 -2.56
N ARG A 64 -3.97 -6.99 -2.06
CA ARG A 64 -2.51 -6.87 -1.95
C ARG A 64 -1.85 -7.25 -3.27
N VAL A 65 -0.74 -6.59 -3.57
CA VAL A 65 0.10 -6.89 -4.73
C VAL A 65 1.45 -7.37 -4.25
N PHE A 66 1.78 -8.61 -4.59
CA PHE A 66 3.06 -9.23 -4.34
C PHE A 66 3.78 -9.48 -5.66
N VAL A 67 5.06 -9.11 -5.73
CA VAL A 67 5.93 -9.31 -6.89
C VAL A 67 7.24 -9.92 -6.41
N LYS A 68 7.43 -11.20 -6.74
CA LYS A 68 8.55 -12.02 -6.25
C LYS A 68 9.90 -11.53 -6.78
N ASN A 69 9.93 -11.06 -8.03
CA ASN A 69 11.15 -10.66 -8.71
C ASN A 69 11.15 -9.17 -9.05
N VAL A 70 10.67 -8.75 -10.24
CA VAL A 70 10.73 -7.33 -10.65
C VAL A 70 9.35 -6.73 -10.91
N LEU A 71 9.06 -5.62 -10.23
CA LEU A 71 7.99 -4.69 -10.60
C LEU A 71 8.53 -3.62 -11.56
N THR A 72 8.03 -3.60 -12.79
CA THR A 72 8.33 -2.58 -13.79
C THR A 72 7.18 -1.59 -13.94
N MET A 73 7.45 -0.31 -13.68
CA MET A 73 6.49 0.77 -13.83
C MET A 73 6.85 1.66 -15.03
N GLY A 74 5.93 1.76 -15.99
CA GLY A 74 6.01 2.72 -17.08
C GLY A 74 5.76 4.17 -16.63
N SER A 75 6.06 5.13 -17.50
CA SER A 75 5.76 6.55 -17.27
C SER A 75 4.28 6.76 -16.95
N SER A 76 3.99 7.52 -15.90
CA SER A 76 2.63 7.83 -15.43
C SER A 76 1.80 6.60 -15.06
N ALA A 77 2.42 5.43 -14.87
CA ALA A 77 1.74 4.25 -14.37
C ALA A 77 1.30 4.48 -12.91
N VAL A 78 0.14 3.94 -12.57
CA VAL A 78 -0.43 4.02 -11.23
C VAL A 78 -0.77 2.63 -10.72
N ILE A 79 -0.32 2.30 -9.51
CA ILE A 79 -0.86 1.19 -8.72
C ILE A 79 -1.58 1.78 -7.52
N GLY A 80 -2.83 1.42 -7.26
CA GLY A 80 -3.45 1.80 -6.00
C GLY A 80 -4.96 1.93 -6.02
N LEU A 81 -5.48 2.85 -5.22
CA LEU A 81 -6.91 3.12 -5.06
C LEU A 81 -7.13 4.64 -4.92
N PRO A 82 -6.82 5.44 -5.96
CA PRO A 82 -6.93 6.89 -5.90
C PRO A 82 -8.38 7.34 -5.68
N GLY A 83 -8.61 8.18 -4.67
CA GLY A 83 -9.91 8.72 -4.30
C GLY A 83 -10.93 7.69 -3.81
N GLY A 84 -10.52 6.46 -3.48
CA GLY A 84 -11.44 5.32 -3.36
C GLY A 84 -11.54 4.68 -1.97
N SER A 85 -12.77 4.29 -1.66
CA SER A 85 -13.13 3.29 -0.65
C SER A 85 -13.62 2.04 -1.36
N VAL A 86 -13.38 0.86 -0.78
CA VAL A 86 -13.82 -0.44 -1.29
C VAL A 86 -14.50 -1.21 -0.17
N ALA A 87 -15.67 -1.78 -0.47
CA ALA A 87 -16.45 -2.58 0.48
C ALA A 87 -15.98 -4.04 0.52
N THR A 88 -15.26 -4.47 -0.51
CA THR A 88 -14.78 -5.83 -0.75
C THR A 88 -13.27 -5.80 -0.92
N GLY A 89 -12.57 -6.79 -0.39
CA GLY A 89 -11.13 -6.85 -0.43
C GLY A 89 -10.57 -7.65 0.74
N THR A 90 -9.29 -8.00 0.66
CA THR A 90 -8.52 -8.53 1.80
C THR A 90 -7.97 -7.41 2.68
N LEU A 91 -7.95 -6.18 2.14
CA LEU A 91 -7.65 -4.93 2.83
C LEU A 91 -8.93 -4.09 2.98
N LYS A 92 -8.97 -3.21 3.97
CA LYS A 92 -10.06 -2.24 4.11
C LYS A 92 -9.82 -1.02 3.22
N GLY A 93 -10.89 -0.45 2.70
CA GLY A 93 -10.87 0.88 2.08
C GLY A 93 -10.79 2.00 3.11
N GLY A 94 -10.90 3.24 2.64
CA GLY A 94 -11.14 4.40 3.49
C GLY A 94 -12.60 4.48 3.93
N GLY A 95 -12.89 5.43 4.82
CA GLY A 95 -14.26 5.70 5.27
C GLY A 95 -15.15 6.14 4.12
N ALA A 96 -16.43 5.74 4.15
CA ALA A 96 -17.46 6.33 3.30
C ALA A 96 -17.59 7.84 3.54
N ALA A 97 -18.32 8.55 2.69
CA ALA A 97 -18.57 9.99 2.91
C ALA A 97 -19.12 10.24 4.33
N SER A 98 -18.53 11.22 5.02
CA SER A 98 -18.81 11.60 6.40
C SER A 98 -18.66 10.47 7.44
N ALA A 99 -17.91 9.40 7.13
CA ALA A 99 -17.68 8.29 8.04
C ALA A 99 -16.29 8.35 8.69
N ASN A 100 -16.25 8.06 9.98
CA ASN A 100 -15.01 7.84 10.72
C ASN A 100 -14.35 6.52 10.29
N THR A 101 -13.04 6.43 10.44
CA THR A 101 -12.29 5.17 10.39
C THR A 101 -11.67 4.87 11.75
N THR A 102 -11.42 3.59 12.01
CA THR A 102 -10.76 3.11 13.22
C THR A 102 -9.55 2.25 12.86
N ASN A 103 -8.61 2.08 13.80
CA ASN A 103 -7.37 1.34 13.54
C ASN A 103 -6.66 1.83 12.26
N SER A 104 -6.63 3.15 12.08
CA SER A 104 -6.23 3.81 10.84
C SER A 104 -4.83 4.41 10.93
N LEU A 105 -4.11 4.37 9.81
CA LEU A 105 -2.93 5.22 9.54
C LEU A 105 -3.24 6.32 8.53
N GLY A 106 -4.48 6.39 8.05
CA GLY A 106 -4.93 7.42 7.14
C GLY A 106 -5.19 8.75 7.83
N GLY A 107 -5.51 9.76 7.03
CA GLY A 107 -5.80 11.11 7.50
C GLY A 107 -7.25 11.30 7.93
N ASN A 108 -7.50 12.38 8.67
CA ASN A 108 -8.84 12.84 8.98
C ASN A 108 -9.51 13.44 7.73
N GLY A 109 -10.82 13.23 7.60
CA GLY A 109 -11.63 14.07 6.72
C GLY A 109 -11.93 15.42 7.37
N ALA A 110 -12.46 16.37 6.62
CA ALA A 110 -12.84 17.68 7.14
C ALA A 110 -13.89 17.60 8.26
N SER A 111 -14.76 16.56 8.22
CA SER A 111 -15.87 16.36 9.14
C SER A 111 -15.88 14.98 9.80
N ALA A 112 -14.83 14.18 9.62
CA ALA A 112 -14.73 12.83 10.19
C ALA A 112 -13.29 12.53 10.64
N THR A 113 -13.16 11.64 11.61
CA THR A 113 -11.90 11.32 12.27
C THR A 113 -11.40 9.93 11.89
N ALA A 114 -10.12 9.85 11.55
CA ALA A 114 -9.36 8.62 11.45
C ALA A 114 -8.71 8.33 12.81
N THR A 115 -9.29 7.37 13.54
CA THR A 115 -8.81 7.00 14.88
C THR A 115 -7.57 6.12 14.75
N GLN A 116 -6.47 6.57 15.34
CA GLN A 116 -5.17 5.89 15.30
C GLN A 116 -5.21 4.50 15.93
N ILE A 117 -4.28 3.65 15.51
CA ILE A 117 -4.05 2.32 16.07
C ILE A 117 -3.65 2.45 17.54
N THR A 118 -4.30 1.67 18.41
CA THR A 118 -4.04 1.71 19.87
C THR A 118 -2.67 1.13 20.21
N ALA A 119 -2.08 1.59 21.32
CA ALA A 119 -0.81 1.05 21.83
C ALA A 119 -0.90 -0.46 22.16
N ALA A 120 -2.05 -0.92 22.66
CA ALA A 120 -2.31 -2.34 22.92
C ALA A 120 -2.25 -3.21 21.66
N ALA A 121 -2.51 -2.63 20.49
CA ALA A 121 -2.41 -3.27 19.19
C ALA A 121 -1.06 -3.02 18.49
N GLY A 122 -0.04 -2.56 19.23
CA GLY A 122 1.30 -2.24 18.73
C GLY A 122 1.46 -0.82 18.17
N GLY A 123 0.37 -0.03 18.14
CA GLY A 123 0.37 1.33 17.59
C GLY A 123 0.78 1.38 16.10
N ALA A 124 1.13 2.57 15.63
CA ALA A 124 1.62 2.77 14.26
C ALA A 124 2.93 2.01 13.96
N ALA A 125 3.71 1.66 14.99
CA ALA A 125 4.96 0.91 14.84
C ALA A 125 4.76 -0.52 14.34
N TYR A 126 3.59 -1.13 14.60
CA TYR A 126 3.24 -2.47 14.10
C TYR A 126 3.42 -2.59 12.57
N TYR A 127 3.06 -1.54 11.83
CA TYR A 127 3.16 -1.51 10.37
C TYR A 127 4.54 -1.09 9.85
N ARG A 128 5.54 -0.96 10.74
CA ARG A 128 6.94 -0.71 10.37
C ARG A 128 7.76 -1.99 10.28
N HIS A 129 7.17 -3.14 10.61
CA HIS A 129 7.79 -4.45 10.45
C HIS A 129 7.21 -5.14 9.21
N PRO A 130 8.01 -5.49 8.19
CA PRO A 130 7.53 -6.04 6.92
C PRO A 130 6.58 -7.24 7.10
N SER A 131 6.99 -8.24 7.88
CA SER A 131 6.22 -9.47 8.11
C SER A 131 4.86 -9.27 8.80
N GLN A 132 4.68 -8.12 9.47
CA GLN A 132 3.43 -7.69 10.07
C GLN A 132 2.64 -6.81 9.10
N ALA A 133 3.31 -5.86 8.47
CA ALA A 133 2.73 -4.87 7.57
C ALA A 133 2.06 -5.51 6.36
N VAL A 134 2.68 -6.53 5.73
CA VAL A 134 2.13 -7.23 4.56
C VAL A 134 0.80 -7.95 4.81
N ARG A 135 0.42 -8.14 6.08
CA ARG A 135 -0.86 -8.74 6.46
C ARG A 135 -2.02 -7.76 6.30
N GLY A 136 -1.77 -6.46 6.47
CA GLY A 136 -2.81 -5.42 6.45
C GLY A 136 -3.76 -5.44 7.65
N TYR A 137 -3.41 -6.15 8.72
CA TYR A 137 -4.18 -6.22 9.96
C TYR A 137 -3.26 -6.51 11.16
N ASN A 138 -3.73 -6.17 12.35
CA ASN A 138 -3.12 -6.56 13.62
C ASN A 138 -4.02 -7.54 14.39
N VAL A 139 -3.40 -8.32 15.28
CA VAL A 139 -4.07 -9.27 16.18
C VAL A 139 -3.51 -9.03 17.57
N THR A 140 -4.38 -8.80 18.54
CA THR A 140 -4.00 -8.74 19.96
C THR A 140 -4.31 -10.07 20.64
N ALA A 141 -3.69 -10.33 21.80
CA ALA A 141 -3.91 -11.57 22.54
C ALA A 141 -5.38 -11.79 22.97
N SER A 142 -6.18 -10.72 23.02
CA SER A 142 -7.61 -10.76 23.34
C SER A 142 -8.53 -10.74 22.11
N ALA A 143 -7.98 -10.57 20.90
CA ALA A 143 -8.78 -10.47 19.69
C ALA A 143 -9.25 -11.86 19.23
N THR A 144 -10.56 -12.01 19.01
CA THR A 144 -11.15 -13.21 18.39
C THR A 144 -11.19 -13.13 16.87
N THR A 145 -10.94 -11.95 16.30
CA THR A 145 -10.87 -11.69 14.86
C THR A 145 -9.75 -10.69 14.55
N PRO A 146 -9.12 -10.75 13.38
CA PRO A 146 -8.17 -9.73 12.93
C PRO A 146 -8.79 -8.32 12.94
N THR A 147 -8.03 -7.33 13.40
CA THR A 147 -8.42 -5.92 13.29
C THR A 147 -7.67 -5.31 12.11
N TYR A 148 -8.39 -5.07 11.02
CA TYR A 148 -7.81 -4.61 9.77
C TYR A 148 -7.35 -3.16 9.86
N LEU A 149 -6.24 -2.85 9.17
CA LEU A 149 -5.82 -1.49 8.92
C LEU A 149 -6.87 -0.79 8.07
N GLU A 150 -7.33 0.38 8.50
CA GLU A 150 -8.24 1.20 7.70
C GLU A 150 -7.52 2.39 7.07
N GLY A 151 -8.06 2.85 5.95
CA GLY A 151 -7.61 4.04 5.25
C GLY A 151 -8.04 5.35 5.94
N GLY A 152 -7.99 6.45 5.19
CA GLY A 152 -8.42 7.77 5.66
C GLY A 152 -9.91 7.84 5.96
N ALA A 153 -10.30 8.77 6.82
CA ALA A 153 -11.70 9.05 7.12
C ALA A 153 -12.37 9.86 5.99
N GLY A 154 -13.69 9.74 5.88
CA GLY A 154 -14.48 10.42 4.85
C GLY A 154 -14.63 11.91 5.09
N GLY A 155 -14.79 12.67 4.00
CA GLY A 155 -15.24 14.05 4.01
C GLY A 155 -16.61 14.14 3.34
N THR A 156 -16.78 15.09 2.43
CA THR A 156 -17.90 15.03 1.48
C THR A 156 -17.72 13.91 0.45
N GLY A 157 -16.48 13.52 0.19
CA GLY A 157 -16.10 12.30 -0.53
C GLY A 157 -15.61 11.19 0.40
N VAL A 158 -15.21 10.07 -0.19
CA VAL A 158 -14.67 8.91 0.53
C VAL A 158 -13.20 9.14 0.91
N GLY A 159 -12.77 8.59 2.05
CA GLY A 159 -11.37 8.60 2.45
C GLY A 159 -10.52 7.68 1.57
N GLY A 160 -9.21 7.96 1.49
CA GLY A 160 -8.28 7.14 0.71
C GLY A 160 -8.12 5.75 1.33
N GLY A 161 -7.97 4.71 0.50
CA GLY A 161 -7.87 3.32 0.96
C GLY A 161 -6.52 2.89 1.52
N VAL A 162 -6.36 1.57 1.70
CA VAL A 162 -5.08 0.94 2.04
C VAL A 162 -4.52 0.25 0.80
N VAL A 163 -3.28 0.58 0.46
CA VAL A 163 -2.55 0.00 -0.67
C VAL A 163 -1.26 -0.62 -0.14
N ILE A 164 -1.13 -1.93 -0.32
CA ILE A 164 0.06 -2.69 0.07
C ILE A 164 0.67 -3.30 -1.18
N VAL A 165 1.89 -2.87 -1.49
CA VAL A 165 2.67 -3.38 -2.62
C VAL A 165 4.00 -3.89 -2.09
N CYS A 166 4.27 -5.16 -2.32
CA CYS A 166 5.49 -5.83 -1.91
C CYS A 166 6.22 -6.31 -3.16
N ALA A 167 7.25 -5.58 -3.59
CA ALA A 167 8.01 -5.91 -4.78
C ALA A 167 9.48 -6.03 -4.43
N ARG A 168 10.07 -7.22 -4.64
CA ARG A 168 11.47 -7.47 -4.28
C ARG A 168 12.36 -6.42 -4.93
N TYR A 169 12.26 -6.31 -6.24
CA TYR A 169 12.89 -5.24 -6.99
C TYR A 169 11.87 -4.38 -7.70
N ILE A 170 12.18 -3.09 -7.82
CA ILE A 170 11.43 -2.13 -8.63
C ILE A 170 12.34 -1.49 -9.68
N SER A 171 11.79 -1.36 -10.89
CA SER A 171 12.37 -0.67 -12.03
C SER A 171 11.38 0.37 -12.55
N THR A 172 11.86 1.59 -12.76
CA THR A 172 11.03 2.72 -13.19
C THR A 172 11.73 3.46 -14.32
N SER A 173 11.03 3.67 -15.43
CA SER A 173 11.58 4.39 -16.60
C SER A 173 11.34 5.91 -16.56
N ALA A 174 10.38 6.37 -15.76
CA ALA A 174 10.03 7.77 -15.54
C ALA A 174 9.12 7.89 -14.30
N ALA A 175 8.61 9.10 -14.03
CA ALA A 175 7.68 9.37 -12.95
C ALA A 175 6.45 8.43 -12.97
N CYS A 176 6.15 7.80 -11.85
CA CYS A 176 5.06 6.86 -11.63
C CYS A 176 4.62 6.90 -10.15
N THR A 177 3.46 6.34 -9.85
CA THR A 177 2.81 6.56 -8.56
C THR A 177 2.22 5.29 -7.96
N VAL A 178 2.43 5.08 -6.67
CA VAL A 178 1.57 4.22 -5.84
C VAL A 178 0.64 5.13 -5.05
N SER A 179 -0.68 5.03 -5.27
CA SER A 179 -1.62 6.06 -4.80
C SER A 179 -2.71 5.50 -3.89
N ALA A 180 -2.94 6.18 -2.76
CA ALA A 180 -4.07 5.98 -1.87
C ALA A 180 -4.70 7.33 -1.49
N THR A 181 -4.89 8.23 -2.45
CA THR A 181 -5.41 9.59 -2.18
C THR A 181 -6.86 9.60 -1.70
N GLY A 182 -7.22 10.62 -0.92
CA GLY A 182 -8.59 10.85 -0.48
C GLY A 182 -9.45 11.54 -1.54
N GLY A 183 -10.76 11.26 -1.52
CA GLY A 183 -11.77 12.02 -2.27
C GLY A 183 -12.06 13.38 -1.62
N ALA A 184 -12.96 14.18 -2.21
CA ALA A 184 -13.24 15.55 -1.78
C ALA A 184 -13.39 15.73 -0.25
N ALA A 185 -12.63 16.67 0.32
CA ALA A 185 -12.56 16.99 1.74
C ALA A 185 -12.26 15.79 2.67
N ALA A 186 -11.85 14.64 2.13
CA ALA A 186 -11.57 13.42 2.88
C ALA A 186 -10.08 13.30 3.20
N GLY A 187 -9.78 12.44 4.17
CA GLY A 187 -8.41 12.15 4.55
C GLY A 187 -7.70 11.27 3.53
N GLY A 188 -6.39 11.45 3.40
CA GLY A 188 -5.55 10.57 2.61
C GLY A 188 -5.49 9.15 3.19
N GLY A 189 -5.19 8.16 2.35
CA GLY A 189 -5.14 6.75 2.70
C GLY A 189 -3.79 6.29 3.24
N VAL A 190 -3.51 5.01 3.06
CA VAL A 190 -2.27 4.39 3.52
C VAL A 190 -1.58 3.70 2.35
N VAL A 191 -0.31 4.01 2.13
CA VAL A 191 0.56 3.25 1.23
C VAL A 191 1.64 2.58 2.05
N ILE A 192 1.72 1.26 1.95
CA ILE A 192 2.85 0.47 2.47
C ILE A 192 3.55 -0.14 1.25
N PHE A 193 4.77 0.31 1.01
CA PHE A 193 5.61 -0.18 -0.07
C PHE A 193 6.81 -0.90 0.51
N VAL A 194 7.00 -2.17 0.13
CA VAL A 194 8.09 -3.03 0.62
C VAL A 194 8.99 -3.41 -0.54
N SER A 195 10.30 -3.22 -0.40
CA SER A 195 11.27 -3.55 -1.46
C SER A 195 12.68 -3.78 -0.92
N SER A 196 13.49 -4.53 -1.68
CA SER A 196 14.93 -4.73 -1.45
C SER A 196 15.80 -3.71 -2.19
N ASN A 197 15.22 -2.78 -2.94
CA ASN A 197 16.00 -1.66 -3.49
C ASN A 197 16.50 -0.78 -2.35
N ASP A 198 17.73 -0.26 -2.45
CA ASP A 198 18.17 0.79 -1.52
C ASP A 198 17.35 2.06 -1.81
N GLU A 199 16.57 2.52 -0.83
CA GLU A 199 15.75 3.73 -0.95
C GLU A 199 16.58 4.94 -1.39
N THR A 200 17.81 5.05 -0.90
CA THR A 200 18.69 6.18 -1.18
C THR A 200 19.00 6.24 -2.68
N ILE A 201 19.28 5.09 -3.28
CA ILE A 201 19.57 4.97 -4.70
C ILE A 201 18.29 5.17 -5.50
N PHE A 202 17.21 4.50 -5.10
CA PHE A 202 15.95 4.55 -5.84
C PHE A 202 15.27 5.93 -5.80
N ASN A 203 15.32 6.63 -4.66
CA ASN A 203 14.74 7.97 -4.49
C ASN A 203 15.60 9.05 -5.16
N THR A 204 16.92 8.86 -5.29
CA THR A 204 17.74 9.75 -6.13
C THR A 204 17.36 9.70 -7.61
N GLN A 205 16.72 8.62 -8.06
CA GLN A 205 16.16 8.52 -9.41
C GLN A 205 14.82 9.25 -9.57
N THR A 206 14.17 9.72 -8.48
CA THR A 206 12.93 10.55 -8.46
C THR A 206 11.68 9.97 -9.14
N HIS A 207 11.72 8.71 -9.55
CA HIS A 207 10.68 8.17 -10.43
C HIS A 207 9.46 7.60 -9.70
N LEU A 208 9.54 7.22 -8.42
CA LEU A 208 8.38 6.72 -7.68
C LEU A 208 7.86 7.74 -6.67
N THR A 209 6.55 8.00 -6.71
CA THR A 209 5.84 8.74 -5.67
C THR A 209 4.88 7.79 -4.93
N LEU A 210 4.92 7.77 -3.59
CA LEU A 210 3.86 7.17 -2.78
C LEU A 210 2.86 8.27 -2.37
N ASP A 211 1.77 8.41 -3.13
CA ASP A 211 0.83 9.51 -2.96
C ASP A 211 -0.29 9.15 -1.98
N VAL A 212 -0.27 9.80 -0.83
CA VAL A 212 -1.27 9.67 0.25
C VAL A 212 -1.96 11.00 0.53
N ALA A 213 -2.00 11.90 -0.46
CA ALA A 213 -2.61 13.20 -0.29
C ALA A 213 -4.09 13.10 0.08
N LYS A 214 -4.52 14.01 0.94
CA LYS A 214 -5.93 14.28 1.21
C LYS A 214 -6.66 14.81 -0.02
N GLY A 215 -7.97 14.77 0.01
CA GLY A 215 -8.76 15.42 -1.02
C GLY A 215 -8.83 16.93 -0.87
N ALA A 216 -9.08 17.61 -1.99
CA ALA A 216 -9.31 19.05 -2.00
C ALA A 216 -10.48 19.45 -1.09
N GLY A 217 -10.35 20.56 -0.37
CA GLY A 217 -11.43 21.13 0.46
C GLY A 217 -11.36 20.82 1.96
N GLY A 218 -10.34 20.09 2.44
CA GLY A 218 -10.13 19.90 3.89
C GLY A 218 -9.32 18.66 4.23
N GLY A 219 -9.40 18.19 5.48
CA GLY A 219 -8.75 16.96 5.95
C GLY A 219 -7.24 17.03 6.15
N THR A 220 -6.63 15.87 6.39
CA THR A 220 -5.17 15.68 6.51
C THR A 220 -4.69 14.58 5.58
N ASP A 221 -3.43 14.67 5.17
CA ASP A 221 -2.79 13.60 4.41
C ASP A 221 -2.72 12.32 5.24
N GLY A 222 -2.59 11.20 4.55
CA GLY A 222 -2.44 9.90 5.17
C GLY A 222 -0.97 9.54 5.43
N THR A 223 -0.68 8.24 5.46
CA THR A 223 0.66 7.75 5.78
C THR A 223 1.23 6.92 4.64
N ALA A 224 2.42 7.28 4.20
CA ALA A 224 3.25 6.47 3.32
C ALA A 224 4.42 5.85 4.11
N ILE A 225 4.55 4.52 4.02
CA ILE A 225 5.61 3.75 4.67
C ILE A 225 6.43 3.06 3.57
N TYR A 226 7.74 3.26 3.61
CA TYR A 226 8.69 2.51 2.81
C TYR A 226 9.49 1.57 3.72
N LEU A 227 9.40 0.28 3.45
CA LEU A 227 10.13 -0.76 4.18
C LEU A 227 11.21 -1.35 3.27
N GLU A 228 12.45 -1.09 3.62
CA GLU A 228 13.63 -1.65 2.96
C GLU A 228 13.93 -3.00 3.61
N VAL A 229 13.96 -4.05 2.79
CA VAL A 229 14.18 -5.43 3.24
C VAL A 229 15.33 -6.04 2.44
N ASP A 230 16.47 -6.23 3.13
CA ASP A 230 17.73 -6.69 2.53
C ASP A 230 17.73 -8.17 2.18
#